data_AF-A0A328SW32-F1
#
_entry.id   AF-A0A328SW32-F1
#
_cell.length_a   1.000
_cell.length_b   1.000
_cell.length_c   1.000
_cell.angle_alpha   90.00
_cell.angle_beta   90.00
_cell.angle_gamma   90.00
#
_symmetry.space_group_name_H-M   'P 1'
#
loop_
_entity.id
_entity.type
_entity.pdbx_description
1 polymer ?
#
loop_
_entity_poly.entity_id
_entity_poly.type
_entity_poly.pdbx_seq_one_letter_code
_entity_poly.pdbx_strand_id
1 'polypeptide(L)'
;MKPDEVIRMEQEDEDEEFVGLNVDSQLLELVPKLFKTEPEVEVFYDGFLERIQLDKKLRKHQKNRKRMNQAFLDELLKYHDLDTINDVLNDKSKNDEVELASGADEKEVDRILRKTFKNKMEFRMFITYVTQFMMENKDTPVEAAAKSMRRLGKSDNDTLAITSIIDKIF
;
A
#
# COMPACT_ATOMS: atom_id res chain seq x y z
N MET A 1 -20.26 21.99 -51.74
CA MET A 1 -19.27 22.20 -50.65
C MET A 1 -19.47 21.10 -49.63
N LYS A 2 -18.37 20.47 -49.20
CA LYS A 2 -18.33 19.45 -48.15
C LYS A 2 -18.56 20.10 -46.78
N PRO A 3 -19.06 19.33 -45.81
CA PRO A 3 -18.55 19.40 -44.44
C PRO A 3 -18.28 17.93 -43.99
N ASP A 4 -17.26 17.55 -43.22
CA ASP A 4 -16.63 18.20 -42.09
C ASP A 4 -15.22 17.60 -41.91
N GLU A 5 -14.24 18.47 -41.74
CA GLU A 5 -13.02 18.16 -41.00
C GLU A 5 -12.88 19.27 -39.96
N VAL A 6 -13.32 19.00 -38.73
CA VAL A 6 -12.76 19.65 -37.54
C VAL A 6 -12.67 18.58 -36.45
N ILE A 7 -11.46 18.05 -36.31
CA ILE A 7 -10.99 17.36 -35.12
C ILE A 7 -11.07 18.34 -33.95
N ARG A 8 -11.84 18.00 -32.91
CA ARG A 8 -11.56 18.46 -31.55
C ARG A 8 -11.74 17.28 -30.59
N MET A 9 -10.60 16.70 -30.24
CA MET A 9 -10.39 16.09 -28.93
C MET A 9 -10.52 17.20 -27.88
N GLU A 10 -11.48 17.04 -26.98
CA GLU A 10 -11.60 17.61 -25.63
C GLU A 10 -12.56 16.60 -24.95
N GLN A 11 -12.07 15.51 -24.35
CA GLN A 11 -11.62 15.43 -22.96
C GLN A 11 -12.47 16.29 -22.02
N GLU A 12 -13.28 15.62 -21.21
CA GLU A 12 -13.48 15.94 -19.79
C GLU A 12 -14.27 14.77 -19.17
N ASP A 13 -13.51 13.85 -18.56
CA ASP A 13 -13.73 13.34 -17.21
C ASP A 13 -15.20 13.13 -16.79
N GLU A 14 -15.85 12.10 -17.35
CA GLU A 14 -17.02 11.50 -16.71
C GLU A 14 -16.53 10.68 -15.51
N ASP A 15 -16.46 11.35 -14.35
CA ASP A 15 -16.65 10.83 -13.00
C ASP A 15 -16.36 9.33 -12.83
N GLU A 16 -15.09 8.98 -12.60
CA GLU A 16 -14.71 7.66 -12.07
C GLU A 16 -15.18 7.55 -10.61
N GLU A 17 -16.48 7.37 -10.42
CA GLU A 17 -17.06 6.87 -9.19
C GLU A 17 -16.45 5.49 -8.93
N PHE A 18 -15.61 5.37 -7.90
CA PHE A 18 -14.91 4.14 -7.53
C PHE A 18 -15.92 3.01 -7.30
N VAL A 19 -16.15 2.18 -8.33
CA VAL A 19 -16.98 0.99 -8.23
C VAL A 19 -16.23 0.00 -7.37
N GLY A 20 -16.62 -0.12 -6.10
CA GLY A 20 -16.07 -1.12 -5.19
C GLY A 20 -16.02 -2.49 -5.88
N LEU A 21 -14.83 -3.10 -5.92
CA LEU A 21 -14.63 -4.41 -6.53
C LEU A 21 -15.60 -5.41 -5.88
N ASN A 22 -16.46 -6.03 -6.69
CA ASN A 22 -17.41 -7.03 -6.20
C ASN A 22 -16.72 -8.38 -5.95
N VAL A 23 -15.74 -8.37 -5.04
CA VAL A 23 -14.86 -9.46 -4.66
C VAL A 23 -15.02 -9.71 -3.15
N ASP A 24 -14.79 -10.94 -2.68
CA ASP A 24 -14.77 -11.26 -1.26
C ASP A 24 -13.76 -10.40 -0.50
N SER A 25 -14.17 -9.82 0.63
CA SER A 25 -13.30 -9.03 1.50
C SER A 25 -12.06 -9.81 1.96
N GLN A 26 -12.19 -11.11 2.20
CA GLN A 26 -11.07 -11.99 2.56
C GLN A 26 -10.00 -12.07 1.46
N LEU A 27 -10.39 -11.96 0.18
CA LEU A 27 -9.44 -11.93 -0.94
C LEU A 27 -8.78 -10.56 -1.06
N LEU A 28 -9.53 -9.48 -0.81
CA LEU A 28 -8.98 -8.11 -0.78
C LEU A 28 -7.95 -7.94 0.35
N GLU A 29 -8.23 -8.52 1.53
CA GLU A 29 -7.31 -8.56 2.68
C GLU A 29 -6.05 -9.40 2.42
N LEU A 30 -6.06 -10.25 1.39
CA LEU A 30 -4.92 -11.09 1.02
C LEU A 30 -3.84 -10.31 0.28
N VAL A 31 -4.25 -9.35 -0.55
CA VAL A 31 -3.36 -8.56 -1.41
C VAL A 31 -2.24 -7.88 -0.61
N PRO A 32 -2.53 -7.07 0.44
CA PRO A 32 -1.46 -6.44 1.22
C PRO A 32 -0.63 -7.42 2.05
N LYS A 33 -1.06 -8.67 2.22
CA LYS A 33 -0.27 -9.72 2.90
C LYS A 33 0.68 -10.43 1.94
N LEU A 34 0.29 -10.55 0.67
CA LEU A 34 1.10 -11.17 -0.37
C LEU A 34 2.12 -10.19 -0.97
N PHE A 35 1.70 -8.94 -1.19
CA PHE A 35 2.53 -7.89 -1.74
C PHE A 35 3.06 -7.01 -0.60
N LYS A 36 4.38 -6.89 -0.50
CA LYS A 36 5.05 -6.30 0.68
C LYS A 36 5.14 -4.78 0.60
N THR A 37 4.80 -4.19 -0.54
CA THR A 37 4.94 -2.76 -0.80
C THR A 37 3.69 -2.18 -1.43
N GLU A 38 3.37 -0.92 -1.11
CA GLU A 38 2.23 -0.20 -1.71
C GLU A 38 2.26 -0.18 -3.25
N PRO A 39 3.40 0.03 -3.93
CA PRO A 39 3.44 0.00 -5.39
C PRO A 39 3.09 -1.36 -5.99
N GLU A 40 3.45 -2.46 -5.34
CA GLU A 40 3.10 -3.81 -5.80
C GLU A 40 1.59 -4.07 -5.68
N VAL A 41 0.98 -3.57 -4.59
CA VAL A 41 -0.47 -3.62 -4.38
C VAL A 41 -1.20 -2.80 -5.45
N GLU A 42 -0.74 -1.58 -5.75
CA GLU A 42 -1.29 -0.74 -6.82
C GLU A 42 -1.21 -1.44 -8.18
N VAL A 43 -0.02 -1.96 -8.55
CA VAL A 43 0.19 -2.68 -9.81
C VAL A 43 -0.73 -3.89 -9.94
N PHE A 44 -0.97 -4.62 -8.85
CA PHE A 44 -1.92 -5.73 -8.85
C PHE A 44 -3.36 -5.26 -9.13
N TYR A 45 -3.83 -4.24 -8.42
CA TYR A 45 -5.20 -3.73 -8.59
C TYR A 45 -5.42 -3.11 -9.96
N ASP A 46 -4.44 -2.36 -10.48
CA ASP A 46 -4.48 -1.81 -11.83
C ASP A 46 -4.55 -2.92 -12.88
N GLY A 47 -3.71 -3.96 -12.75
CA GLY A 47 -3.74 -5.12 -13.65
C GLY A 47 -5.06 -5.89 -13.59
N PHE A 48 -5.67 -6.00 -12.40
CA PHE A 48 -6.98 -6.63 -12.25
C PHE A 48 -8.10 -5.80 -12.89
N LEU A 49 -8.09 -4.48 -12.69
CA LEU A 49 -9.05 -3.55 -13.31
C LEU A 49 -8.92 -3.56 -14.83
N GLU A 50 -7.69 -3.53 -15.36
CA GLU A 50 -7.42 -3.65 -16.79
C GLU A 50 -7.95 -4.98 -17.34
N ARG A 51 -7.75 -6.09 -16.63
CA ARG A 51 -8.30 -7.40 -17.03
C ARG A 51 -9.82 -7.40 -17.08
N ILE A 52 -10.50 -6.76 -16.12
CA ILE A 52 -11.95 -6.59 -16.17
C ILE A 52 -12.33 -5.79 -17.41
N GLN A 53 -11.64 -4.68 -17.68
CA GLN A 53 -11.90 -3.82 -18.83
C GLN A 53 -11.64 -4.52 -20.17
N LEU A 54 -10.69 -5.44 -20.26
CA LEU A 54 -10.37 -6.16 -21.50
C LEU A 54 -11.24 -7.41 -21.72
N ASP A 55 -11.62 -8.15 -20.66
CA ASP A 55 -12.45 -9.35 -20.78
C ASP A 55 -13.96 -9.05 -20.82
N LYS A 56 -14.56 -9.23 -22.01
CA LYS A 56 -16.00 -9.03 -22.25
C LYS A 56 -16.90 -9.88 -21.34
N LYS A 57 -16.46 -11.06 -20.90
CA LYS A 57 -17.21 -11.91 -19.97
C LYS A 57 -17.19 -11.32 -18.55
N LEU A 58 -16.06 -10.79 -18.10
CA LEU A 58 -15.95 -10.14 -16.79
C LEU A 58 -16.74 -8.83 -16.77
N ARG A 59 -16.59 -7.97 -17.79
CA ARG A 59 -17.40 -6.73 -17.93
C ARG A 59 -18.90 -6.98 -17.79
N LYS A 60 -19.42 -7.99 -18.48
CA LYS A 60 -20.86 -8.31 -18.46
C LYS A 60 -21.35 -8.91 -17.15
N HIS A 61 -20.45 -9.45 -16.31
CA HIS A 61 -20.80 -10.18 -15.10
C HIS A 61 -20.12 -9.61 -13.86
N GLN A 62 -19.80 -8.32 -13.83
CA GLN A 62 -19.20 -7.68 -12.65
C GLN A 62 -20.06 -7.86 -11.38
N LYS A 63 -21.38 -7.98 -11.52
CA LYS A 63 -22.30 -8.28 -10.41
C LYS A 63 -22.23 -9.73 -9.91
N ASN A 64 -21.57 -10.63 -10.63
CA ASN A 64 -21.40 -12.03 -10.23
C ASN A 64 -20.13 -12.20 -9.39
N ARG A 65 -20.30 -12.09 -8.06
CA ARG A 65 -19.22 -12.17 -7.08
C ARG A 65 -18.35 -13.43 -7.22
N LYS A 66 -18.96 -14.60 -7.46
CA LYS A 66 -18.21 -15.86 -7.66
C LYS A 66 -17.25 -15.78 -8.86
N ARG A 67 -17.70 -15.16 -9.96
CA ARG A 67 -16.88 -15.01 -11.16
C ARG A 67 -15.78 -13.96 -10.97
N MET A 68 -16.07 -12.90 -10.23
CA MET A 68 -15.10 -11.88 -9.85
C MET A 68 -14.02 -12.44 -8.92
N ASN A 69 -14.40 -13.23 -7.90
CA ASN A 69 -13.47 -13.93 -7.02
C ASN A 69 -12.54 -14.86 -7.79
N GLN A 70 -13.07 -15.63 -8.75
CA GLN A 70 -12.24 -16.51 -9.57
C GLN A 70 -11.25 -15.71 -10.40
N ALA A 71 -11.71 -14.65 -11.08
CA ALA A 71 -10.83 -13.81 -11.88
C ALA A 71 -9.75 -13.13 -11.02
N PHE A 72 -10.09 -12.75 -9.79
CA PHE A 72 -9.17 -12.15 -8.83
C PHE A 72 -8.09 -13.15 -8.38
N LEU A 73 -8.50 -14.38 -8.04
CA LEU A 73 -7.56 -15.46 -7.71
C LEU A 73 -6.66 -15.81 -8.91
N ASP A 74 -7.22 -15.90 -10.11
CA ASP A 74 -6.45 -16.12 -11.33
C ASP A 74 -5.43 -14.99 -11.57
N GLU A 75 -5.76 -13.75 -11.14
CA GLU A 75 -4.84 -12.62 -11.23
C GLU A 75 -3.73 -12.73 -10.18
N LEU A 76 -4.06 -13.08 -8.94
CA LEU A 76 -3.08 -13.34 -7.89
C LEU A 76 -2.11 -14.45 -8.28
N LEU A 77 -2.61 -15.48 -8.98
CA LEU A 77 -1.82 -16.61 -9.45
C LEU A 77 -0.75 -16.26 -10.50
N LYS A 78 -0.79 -15.04 -11.06
CA LYS A 78 0.29 -14.55 -11.93
C LYS A 78 1.52 -14.12 -11.13
N TYR A 79 1.34 -13.80 -9.86
CA TYR A 79 2.37 -13.23 -8.99
C TYR A 79 2.81 -14.20 -7.88
N HIS A 80 1.89 -15.01 -7.36
CA HIS A 80 2.14 -15.97 -6.28
C HIS A 80 1.55 -17.34 -6.62
N ASP A 81 2.15 -18.42 -6.14
CA ASP A 81 1.62 -19.77 -6.37
C ASP A 81 0.44 -20.10 -5.44
N LEU A 82 -0.29 -21.16 -5.78
CA LEU A 82 -1.45 -21.64 -5.00
C LEU A 82 -1.05 -21.96 -3.56
N ASP A 83 0.15 -22.50 -3.34
CA ASP A 83 0.62 -22.88 -2.02
C ASP A 83 0.86 -21.64 -1.15
N THR A 84 1.51 -20.59 -1.67
CA THR A 84 1.68 -19.31 -0.95
C THR A 84 0.32 -18.66 -0.66
N ILE A 85 -0.57 -18.61 -1.65
CA ILE A 85 -1.92 -18.03 -1.48
C ILE A 85 -2.72 -18.81 -0.43
N ASN A 86 -2.67 -20.14 -0.46
CA ASN A 86 -3.35 -21.01 0.50
C ASN A 86 -2.73 -20.92 1.89
N ASP A 87 -1.41 -20.80 1.98
CA ASP A 87 -0.72 -20.56 3.24
C ASP A 87 -1.25 -19.26 3.84
N VAL A 88 -1.23 -18.13 3.12
CA VAL A 88 -1.76 -16.85 3.65
C VAL A 88 -3.27 -16.91 3.96
N LEU A 89 -4.07 -17.68 3.21
CA LEU A 89 -5.50 -17.88 3.48
C LEU A 89 -5.78 -18.74 4.72
N ASN A 90 -4.97 -19.78 4.94
CA ASN A 90 -5.17 -20.78 5.99
C ASN A 90 -4.38 -20.46 7.27
N ASP A 91 -3.33 -19.62 7.18
CA ASP A 91 -2.55 -19.20 8.32
C ASP A 91 -3.31 -18.15 9.14
N LYS A 92 -4.29 -18.62 9.91
CA LYS A 92 -4.76 -17.91 11.10
C LYS A 92 -3.79 -18.05 12.29
N SER A 93 -2.67 -18.78 12.14
CA SER A 93 -1.80 -19.19 13.25
C SER A 93 -0.33 -18.72 13.18
N LYS A 94 0.16 -18.20 12.05
CA LYS A 94 1.49 -17.57 11.94
C LYS A 94 1.40 -16.09 11.59
N ASN A 95 0.51 -15.39 12.28
CA ASN A 95 0.54 -13.93 12.38
C ASN A 95 1.67 -13.44 13.31
N ASP A 96 2.79 -14.17 13.44
CA ASP A 96 3.84 -13.89 14.43
C ASP A 96 5.16 -13.36 13.84
N GLU A 97 5.24 -13.02 12.55
CA GLU A 97 6.40 -12.28 12.02
C GLU A 97 5.99 -11.24 10.97
N VAL A 98 5.16 -10.30 11.41
CA VAL A 98 5.28 -8.84 11.36
C VAL A 98 3.92 -8.40 11.90
N GLU A 99 3.79 -8.22 13.22
CA GLU A 99 2.68 -7.43 13.75
C GLU A 99 2.84 -6.02 13.17
N LEU A 100 2.24 -5.78 12.00
CA LEU A 100 1.77 -4.46 11.64
C LEU A 100 0.78 -4.13 12.75
N ALA A 101 1.29 -3.40 13.73
CA ALA A 101 0.59 -2.63 14.76
C ALA A 101 -0.92 -2.88 14.71
N SER A 102 -1.46 -3.58 15.73
CA SER A 102 -2.92 -3.81 15.86
C SER A 102 -3.69 -2.53 15.49
N GLY A 103 -4.90 -2.59 14.92
CA GLY A 103 -5.58 -1.37 14.43
C GLY A 103 -5.76 -0.22 15.46
N ALA A 104 -5.47 -0.46 16.74
CA ALA A 104 -5.26 0.56 17.77
C ALA A 104 -3.85 1.20 17.73
N ASP A 105 -2.80 0.39 17.61
CA ASP A 105 -1.40 0.80 17.45
C ASP A 105 -1.15 1.53 16.12
N GLU A 106 -1.80 1.15 15.02
CA GLU A 106 -1.67 1.84 13.72
C GLU A 106 -2.17 3.30 13.78
N LYS A 107 -3.31 3.51 14.46
CA LYS A 107 -3.86 4.85 14.69
C LYS A 107 -2.98 5.67 15.62
N GLU A 108 -2.35 5.02 16.60
CA GLU A 108 -1.39 5.67 17.49
C GLU A 108 -0.11 6.07 16.74
N VAL A 109 0.42 5.20 15.89
CA VAL A 109 1.57 5.47 15.02
C VAL A 109 1.26 6.62 14.05
N ASP A 110 0.13 6.61 13.33
CA ASP A 110 -0.27 7.71 12.44
C ASP A 110 -0.43 9.02 13.22
N ARG A 111 -1.02 8.98 14.42
CA ARG A 111 -1.14 10.15 15.29
C ARG A 111 0.22 10.70 15.71
N ILE A 112 1.16 9.84 16.10
CA ILE A 112 2.52 10.25 16.49
C ILE A 112 3.23 10.86 15.30
N LEU A 113 3.20 10.21 14.13
CA LEU A 113 3.83 10.72 12.90
C LEU A 113 3.26 12.09 12.51
N ARG A 114 1.94 12.29 12.53
CA ARG A 114 1.31 13.59 12.21
C ARG A 114 1.61 14.67 13.23
N LYS A 115 1.76 14.32 14.51
CA LYS A 115 2.12 15.28 15.56
C LYS A 115 3.58 15.69 15.43
N THR A 116 4.45 14.73 15.13
CA THR A 116 5.90 14.93 15.07
C THR A 116 6.32 15.66 13.80
N PHE A 117 5.75 15.33 12.63
CA PHE A 117 6.10 15.94 11.35
C PHE A 117 5.03 16.92 10.89
N LYS A 118 5.42 18.19 10.69
CA LYS A 118 4.50 19.27 10.31
C LYS A 118 3.90 19.09 8.92
N ASN A 119 4.62 18.43 8.02
CA ASN A 119 4.20 18.18 6.65
C ASN A 119 4.92 16.98 6.04
N LYS A 120 4.40 16.53 4.88
CA LYS A 120 4.95 15.39 4.13
C LYS A 120 6.40 15.58 3.71
N MET A 121 6.83 16.82 3.46
CA MET A 121 8.22 17.12 3.08
C MET A 121 9.19 16.88 4.25
N GLU A 122 8.81 17.29 5.46
CA GLU A 122 9.61 17.06 6.67
C GLU A 122 9.73 15.58 6.99
N PHE A 123 8.66 14.81 6.82
CA PHE A 123 8.71 13.35 6.94
C PHE A 123 9.63 12.71 5.90
N ARG A 124 9.56 13.15 4.63
CA ARG A 124 10.48 12.66 3.59
C ARG A 124 11.94 12.95 3.91
N MET A 125 12.24 14.15 4.41
CA MET A 125 13.61 14.50 4.85
C MET A 125 14.08 13.61 6.00
N PHE A 126 13.20 13.29 6.96
CA PHE A 126 13.51 12.34 8.02
C PHE A 126 13.95 10.99 7.46
N ILE A 127 13.15 10.39 6.57
CA ILE A 127 13.47 9.10 5.95
C ILE A 127 14.80 9.16 5.18
N THR A 128 15.04 10.23 4.40
CA THR A 128 16.31 10.42 3.70
C THR A 128 17.49 10.44 4.65
N TYR A 129 17.40 11.15 5.78
CA TYR A 129 18.48 11.18 6.77
C TYR A 129 18.68 9.83 7.46
N VAL A 130 17.61 9.10 7.77
CA VAL A 130 17.71 7.75 8.34
C VAL A 130 18.49 6.85 7.39
N THR A 131 18.09 6.78 6.12
CA THR A 131 18.78 5.99 5.11
C THR A 131 20.24 6.42 4.96
N GLN A 132 20.50 7.73 4.94
CA GLN A 132 21.86 8.25 4.85
C GLN A 132 22.73 7.80 6.03
N PHE A 133 22.24 7.90 7.26
CA PHE A 133 22.98 7.47 8.45
C PHE A 133 23.19 5.95 8.50
N MET A 134 22.19 5.17 8.09
CA MET A 134 22.34 3.71 7.99
C MET A 134 23.36 3.31 6.93
N MET A 135 23.41 4.00 5.78
CA MET A 135 24.34 3.67 4.70
C MET A 135 25.76 4.19 4.95
N GLU A 136 25.91 5.45 5.35
CA GLU A 136 27.21 6.11 5.48
C GLU A 136 27.89 5.77 6.81
N ASN A 137 27.14 5.76 7.91
CA ASN A 137 27.69 5.53 9.25
C ASN A 137 27.51 4.10 9.74
N LYS A 138 26.76 3.26 9.01
CA LYS A 138 26.37 1.90 9.43
C LYS A 138 25.63 1.89 10.77
N ASP A 139 24.89 2.96 11.04
CA ASP A 139 24.04 3.07 12.23
C ASP A 139 22.89 2.06 12.17
N THR A 140 22.45 1.56 13.33
CA THR A 140 21.22 0.78 13.43
C THR A 140 20.00 1.66 13.09
N PRO A 141 18.84 1.08 12.69
CA PRO A 141 17.63 1.86 12.38
C PRO A 141 17.24 2.85 13.49
N VAL A 142 17.35 2.43 14.75
CA VAL A 142 17.05 3.25 15.93
C VAL A 142 18.05 4.40 16.10
N GLU A 143 19.35 4.14 15.96
CA GLU A 143 20.39 5.17 16.06
C GLU A 143 20.30 6.20 14.93
N ALA A 144 20.06 5.72 13.71
CA ALA A 144 19.85 6.56 12.54
C ALA A 144 18.60 7.45 12.72
N ALA A 145 17.50 6.90 13.24
CA ALA A 145 16.30 7.66 13.57
C ALA A 145 16.56 8.75 14.61
N ALA A 146 17.27 8.42 15.70
CA ALA A 146 17.61 9.40 16.74
C ALA A 146 18.45 10.56 16.19
N LYS A 147 19.45 10.27 15.36
CA LYS A 147 20.30 11.28 14.71
C LYS A 147 19.49 12.14 13.73
N SER A 148 18.61 11.54 12.95
CA SER A 148 17.72 12.24 12.01
C SER A 148 16.74 13.18 12.71
N MET A 149 16.14 12.75 13.82
CA MET A 149 15.24 13.57 14.63
C MET A 149 15.96 14.81 15.20
N ARG A 150 17.16 14.61 15.74
CA ARG A 150 18.01 15.72 16.22
C ARG A 150 18.39 16.68 15.09
N ARG A 151 18.72 16.15 13.91
CA ARG A 151 19.05 16.96 12.72
C ARG A 151 17.87 17.80 12.25
N LEU A 152 16.64 17.30 12.39
CA LEU A 152 15.42 18.04 12.11
C LEU A 152 14.99 18.99 13.24
N GLY A 153 15.75 19.09 14.33
CA GLY A 153 15.45 19.96 15.46
C GLY A 153 14.21 19.53 16.25
N LYS A 154 13.91 18.23 16.27
CA LYS A 154 12.79 17.67 17.04
C LYS A 154 13.12 17.59 18.53
N SER A 155 12.09 17.62 19.36
CA SER A 155 12.26 17.52 20.81
C SER A 155 12.74 16.12 21.22
N ASP A 156 13.34 16.00 22.41
CA ASP A 156 13.76 14.69 22.94
C ASP A 156 12.55 13.76 23.12
N ASN A 157 11.39 14.31 23.52
CA ASN A 157 10.15 13.54 23.66
C ASN A 157 9.67 12.99 22.31
N ASP A 158 9.71 13.79 21.25
CA ASP A 158 9.33 13.32 19.91
C ASP A 158 10.34 12.30 19.39
N THR A 159 11.63 12.50 19.69
CA THR A 159 12.69 11.58 19.32
C THR A 159 12.46 10.22 19.94
N LEU A 160 12.19 10.16 21.26
CA LEU A 160 11.90 8.92 21.98
C LEU A 160 10.67 8.20 21.42
N ALA A 161 9.60 8.94 21.11
CA ALA A 161 8.38 8.35 20.54
C ALA A 161 8.65 7.70 19.18
N ILE A 162 9.36 8.39 18.28
CA ILE A 162 9.70 7.85 16.96
C ILE A 162 10.67 6.68 17.04
N THR A 163 11.71 6.77 17.87
CA THR A 163 12.67 5.67 18.03
C THR A 163 12.01 4.44 18.63
N SER A 164 11.07 4.61 19.56
CA SER A 164 10.31 3.49 20.13
C SER A 164 9.38 2.82 19.12
N ILE A 165 8.83 3.56 18.14
CA ILE A 165 8.08 2.97 17.03
C ILE A 165 9.01 2.15 16.14
N ILE A 166 10.18 2.71 15.80
CA ILE A 166 11.13 2.05 14.91
C ILE A 166 11.72 0.78 15.53
N ASP A 167 12.03 0.81 16.83
CA ASP A 167 12.51 -0.35 17.61
C ASP A 167 11.48 -1.49 17.71
N LYS A 168 10.18 -1.19 17.58
CA LYS A 168 9.14 -2.23 17.52
C LYS A 168 9.04 -2.88 16.14
N ILE A 169 9.52 -2.21 15.09
CA ILE A 169 9.39 -2.68 13.69
C ILE A 169 10.61 -3.50 13.25
N PHE A 170 11.81 -3.19 13.77
CA PHE A 170 13.10 -3.76 13.36
C PHE A 170 13.79 -4.50 14.50
#